data_AF-A0A150I0P7-F1
#
_entry.id   AF-A0A150I0P7-F1
#
_cell.length_a   1.000
_cell.length_b   1.000
_cell.length_c   1.000
_cell.angle_alpha   90.00
_cell.angle_beta   90.00
_cell.angle_gamma   90.00
#
_symmetry.space_group_name_H-M   'P 1'
#
loop_
_entity.id
_entity.type
_entity.pdbx_description
1 polymer ?
#
loop_
_entity_poly.entity_id
_entity_poly.type
_entity_poly.pdbx_seq_one_letter_code
_entity_poly.pdbx_strand_id
1 'polypeptide(L)'
;MPDIDPNISADIAIRFKEELERKNLKAKPLSKEIGASENTLGAYVRGNVPDQWAYLHNLHKNGVDIRYVLLGIDPDYAGLTSEESLLLKAYRQLSPEGQNALLGLGKAYAKDLEK
;
A
#
# COMPACT_ATOMS: atom_id res chain seq x y z
N MET A 1 -11.93 -5.29 -26.79
CA MET A 1 -11.10 -5.22 -25.56
C MET A 1 -11.73 -6.13 -24.53
N PRO A 2 -10.95 -6.78 -23.64
CA PRO A 2 -11.53 -7.51 -22.52
C PRO A 2 -12.42 -6.55 -21.71
N ASP A 3 -13.59 -7.03 -21.30
CA ASP A 3 -14.52 -6.26 -20.48
C ASP A 3 -13.95 -6.23 -19.05
N ILE A 4 -13.59 -5.04 -18.56
CA ILE A 4 -13.12 -4.88 -17.19
C ILE A 4 -14.35 -4.89 -16.29
N ASP A 5 -14.32 -5.69 -15.22
CA ASP A 5 -15.39 -5.67 -14.22
C ASP A 5 -15.56 -4.24 -13.66
N PRO A 6 -16.71 -3.58 -13.91
CA PRO A 6 -16.92 -2.18 -13.52
C PRO A 6 -16.92 -1.98 -12.01
N ASN A 7 -17.14 -3.04 -11.22
CA ASN A 7 -17.06 -2.97 -9.76
C ASN A 7 -15.63 -2.69 -9.29
N ILE A 8 -14.62 -3.21 -10.01
CA ILE A 8 -13.21 -2.98 -9.67
C ILE A 8 -12.89 -1.48 -9.74
N SER A 9 -13.28 -0.82 -10.82
CA SER A 9 -13.04 0.62 -11.00
C SER A 9 -13.80 1.45 -9.97
N ALA A 10 -15.06 1.09 -9.66
CA ALA A 10 -15.85 1.74 -8.63
C ALA A 10 -15.20 1.64 -7.24
N ASP A 11 -14.77 0.43 -6.84
CA ASP A 11 -14.10 0.19 -5.56
C ASP A 11 -12.77 0.95 -5.45
N ILE A 12 -11.99 1.01 -6.53
CA ILE A 12 -10.74 1.78 -6.53
C ILE A 12 -11.04 3.27 -6.36
N ALA A 13 -12.06 3.80 -7.03
CA ALA A 13 -12.41 5.21 -6.93
C ALA A 13 -12.91 5.59 -5.52
N ILE A 14 -13.67 4.70 -4.86
CA ILE A 14 -14.08 4.87 -3.47
C ILE A 14 -12.84 4.96 -2.56
N ARG A 15 -11.94 3.98 -2.63
CA ARG A 15 -10.70 3.97 -1.83
C ARG A 15 -9.82 5.20 -2.10
N PHE A 16 -9.74 5.63 -3.36
CA PHE A 16 -8.98 6.84 -3.73
C PHE A 16 -9.57 8.08 -3.06
N LYS A 17 -10.89 8.25 -3.10
CA LYS A 17 -11.59 9.36 -2.45
C LYS A 17 -11.41 9.32 -0.94
N GLU A 18 -11.62 8.17 -0.32
CA GLU A 18 -11.44 7.97 1.13
C GLU A 18 -10.03 8.34 1.59
N GLU A 19 -8.99 7.98 0.84
CA GLU A 19 -7.61 8.31 1.19
C GLU A 19 -7.34 9.82 1.11
N LEU A 20 -7.87 10.51 0.10
CA LEU A 20 -7.75 11.97 0.02
C LEU A 20 -8.47 12.66 1.18
N GLU A 21 -9.68 12.22 1.52
CA GLU A 21 -10.46 12.75 2.64
C GLU A 21 -9.73 12.53 3.97
N ARG A 22 -9.21 11.31 4.20
CA ARG A 22 -8.43 10.96 5.40
C ARG A 22 -7.18 11.82 5.58
N LYS A 23 -6.53 12.19 4.48
CA LYS A 23 -5.33 13.05 4.47
C LYS A 23 -5.65 14.55 4.39
N ASN A 24 -6.92 14.92 4.35
CA ASN A 24 -7.37 16.30 4.11
C ASN A 24 -6.76 16.93 2.84
N LEU A 25 -6.55 16.10 1.81
CA LEU A 25 -6.01 16.53 0.52
C LEU A 25 -7.14 16.92 -0.42
N LYS A 26 -7.07 18.12 -0.99
CA LYS A 26 -8.06 18.61 -1.95
C LYS A 26 -7.55 18.37 -3.39
N ALA A 27 -8.44 17.95 -4.28
CA ALA A 27 -8.08 17.63 -5.66
C ALA A 27 -7.40 18.78 -6.41
N LYS A 28 -7.86 20.02 -6.23
CA LYS A 28 -7.32 21.20 -6.91
C LYS A 28 -5.85 21.51 -6.56
N PRO A 29 -5.46 21.69 -5.28
CA PRO A 29 -4.06 21.90 -4.94
C PRO A 29 -3.22 20.66 -5.27
N LEU A 30 -3.72 19.46 -4.97
CA LEU A 30 -2.99 18.22 -5.22
C LEU A 30 -2.70 17.98 -6.70
N SER A 31 -3.64 18.33 -7.61
CA SER A 31 -3.40 18.16 -9.05
C SER A 31 -2.19 18.96 -9.51
N LYS A 32 -2.01 20.18 -9.00
CA LYS A 32 -0.85 21.02 -9.31
C LYS A 32 0.45 20.39 -8.77
N GLU A 33 0.43 19.86 -7.55
CA GLU A 33 1.60 19.25 -6.91
C GLU A 33 2.09 18.01 -7.65
N ILE A 34 1.16 17.18 -8.16
CA ILE A 34 1.48 15.93 -8.86
C ILE A 34 1.65 16.10 -10.37
N GLY A 35 1.58 17.33 -10.90
CA GLY A 35 1.69 17.60 -12.34
C GLY A 35 0.49 17.13 -13.18
N ALA A 36 -0.70 16.99 -12.56
CA ALA A 36 -1.95 16.64 -13.22
C ALA A 36 -2.84 17.88 -13.47
N SER A 37 -3.77 17.78 -14.40
CA SER A 37 -4.81 18.81 -14.55
C SER A 37 -5.84 18.71 -13.41
N GLU A 38 -6.44 19.84 -13.02
CA GLU A 38 -7.55 19.87 -12.04
C GLU A 38 -8.71 18.96 -12.52
N ASN A 39 -8.96 18.91 -13.83
CA ASN A 39 -10.00 18.07 -14.43
C ASN A 39 -9.70 16.58 -14.27
N THR A 40 -8.45 16.16 -14.45
CA THR A 40 -8.01 14.77 -14.31
C THR A 40 -8.25 14.27 -12.89
N LEU A 41 -7.71 14.99 -11.89
CA LEU A 41 -7.86 14.55 -10.50
C LEU A 41 -9.30 14.68 -10.00
N GLY A 42 -10.03 15.69 -10.47
CA GLY A 42 -11.45 15.85 -10.19
C GLY A 42 -12.31 14.71 -10.78
N ALA A 43 -11.95 14.17 -11.95
CA ALA A 43 -12.62 13.01 -12.52
C ALA A 43 -12.47 11.77 -11.64
N TYR A 44 -11.26 11.53 -11.11
CA TYR A 44 -10.96 10.38 -10.26
C TYR A 44 -11.79 10.44 -8.96
N VAL A 45 -11.87 11.61 -8.32
CA VAL A 45 -12.70 11.82 -7.12
C VAL A 45 -14.19 11.60 -7.38
N ARG A 46 -14.67 11.86 -8.60
CA ARG A 46 -16.08 11.65 -8.99
C ARG A 46 -16.39 10.21 -9.42
N GLY A 47 -15.44 9.28 -9.33
CA GLY A 47 -15.67 7.88 -9.71
C GLY A 47 -15.12 7.50 -11.08
N ASN A 48 -14.66 8.46 -11.89
CA ASN A 48 -14.18 8.20 -13.25
C ASN A 48 -12.66 7.99 -13.24
N VAL A 49 -12.23 6.83 -12.74
CA VAL A 49 -10.83 6.42 -12.71
C VAL A 49 -10.42 5.73 -14.03
N PRO A 50 -9.14 5.79 -14.41
CA PRO A 50 -8.68 5.18 -15.66
C PRO A 50 -8.64 3.65 -15.55
N ASP A 51 -8.97 2.95 -16.64
CA ASP A 51 -8.94 1.48 -16.75
C ASP A 51 -7.60 0.87 -16.35
N GLN A 52 -6.50 1.62 -16.54
CA GLN A 52 -5.16 1.23 -16.11
C GLN A 52 -5.09 0.87 -14.62
N TRP A 53 -5.89 1.50 -13.76
CA TRP A 53 -5.95 1.16 -12.34
C TRP A 53 -6.57 -0.22 -12.11
N ALA A 54 -7.59 -0.58 -12.88
CA ALA A 54 -8.19 -1.90 -12.84
C ALA A 54 -7.25 -2.98 -13.42
N TYR A 55 -6.46 -2.66 -14.45
CA TYR A 55 -5.41 -3.56 -14.94
C TYR A 55 -4.37 -3.85 -13.87
N LEU A 56 -3.92 -2.83 -13.13
CA LEU A 56 -2.99 -3.00 -12.01
C LEU A 56 -3.61 -3.85 -10.89
N HIS A 57 -4.88 -3.65 -10.56
CA HIS A 57 -5.59 -4.51 -9.61
C HIS A 57 -5.63 -5.99 -10.06
N ASN A 58 -5.87 -6.24 -11.35
CA ASN A 58 -5.87 -7.60 -11.89
C ASN A 58 -4.47 -8.23 -11.95
N LEU A 59 -3.43 -7.45 -12.26
CA LEU A 59 -2.04 -7.90 -12.14
C LEU A 59 -1.71 -8.30 -10.69
N HIS A 60 -2.18 -7.52 -9.71
CA HIS A 60 -2.03 -7.86 -8.29
C HIS A 60 -2.69 -9.20 -7.93
N LYS A 61 -3.90 -9.47 -8.43
CA LYS A 61 -4.58 -10.77 -8.25
C LYS A 61 -3.79 -11.95 -8.82
N ASN A 62 -2.87 -11.72 -9.76
CA ASN A 62 -1.99 -12.72 -10.33
C ASN A 62 -0.61 -12.80 -9.62
N GLY A 63 -0.46 -12.16 -8.45
CA GLY A 63 0.76 -12.24 -7.64
C GLY A 63 1.83 -11.19 -7.97
N VAL A 64 1.53 -10.21 -8.83
CA VAL A 64 2.45 -9.09 -9.10
C VAL A 64 2.34 -8.06 -7.97
N ASP A 65 3.45 -7.70 -7.31
CA ASP A 65 3.44 -6.59 -6.36
C ASP A 65 3.47 -5.25 -7.11
N ILE A 66 2.31 -4.60 -7.20
CA ILE A 66 2.13 -3.32 -7.90
C ILE A 66 2.84 -2.16 -7.19
N ARG A 67 3.04 -2.24 -5.86
CA ARG A 67 3.78 -1.20 -5.14
C ARG A 67 5.26 -1.26 -5.51
N TYR A 68 5.81 -2.46 -5.67
CA TYR A 68 7.16 -2.61 -6.21
C TYR A 68 7.26 -2.06 -7.64
N VAL A 69 6.31 -2.42 -8.51
CA VAL A 69 6.32 -1.97 -9.91
C VAL A 69 6.20 -0.45 -10.05
N LEU A 70 5.29 0.18 -9.32
CA LEU A 70 5.01 1.62 -9.47
C LEU A 70 5.90 2.51 -8.61
N LEU A 71 6.28 2.05 -7.42
CA LEU A 71 6.91 2.87 -6.39
C LEU A 71 8.32 2.39 -6.03
N GLY A 72 8.78 1.27 -6.60
CA GLY A 72 10.07 0.66 -6.24
C GLY A 72 10.15 0.18 -4.79
N ILE A 73 8.99 0.07 -4.11
CA ILE A 73 8.93 -0.38 -2.72
C ILE A 73 9.15 -1.89 -2.74
N ASP A 74 10.32 -2.31 -2.27
CA ASP A 74 10.66 -3.72 -2.16
C ASP A 74 9.58 -4.46 -1.33
N PRO A 75 9.02 -5.56 -1.87
CA PRO A 75 7.96 -6.32 -1.19
C PRO A 75 8.39 -6.84 0.19
N ASP A 76 9.70 -7.00 0.44
CA ASP A 76 10.23 -7.39 1.75
C ASP A 76 10.20 -6.24 2.79
N TYR A 77 9.93 -5.01 2.37
CA TYR A 77 10.01 -3.78 3.17
C TYR A 77 8.68 -3.00 3.26
N ALA A 78 7.62 -3.47 2.58
CA ALA A 78 6.38 -2.70 2.48
C ALA A 78 5.62 -2.64 3.83
N GLY A 79 5.65 -1.47 4.47
CA GLY A 79 4.90 -1.18 5.71
C GLY A 79 5.74 -1.21 6.99
N LEU A 80 7.04 -1.45 6.88
CA LEU A 80 7.98 -1.44 8.01
C LEU A 80 8.77 -0.13 8.02
N THR A 81 9.05 0.43 9.19
CA THR A 81 10.08 1.46 9.32
C THR A 81 11.46 0.88 8.93
N SER A 82 12.45 1.76 8.73
CA SER A 82 13.83 1.33 8.46
C SER A 82 14.36 0.40 9.56
N GLU A 83 14.01 0.66 10.82
CA GLU A 83 14.36 -0.18 11.96
C GLU A 83 13.65 -1.54 11.92
N GLU A 84 12.33 -1.54 11.67
CA GLU A 84 11.53 -2.76 11.58
C GLU A 84 11.98 -3.65 10.42
N SER A 85 12.40 -3.04 9.31
CA SER A 85 12.94 -3.73 8.16
C SER A 85 14.31 -4.38 8.44
N LEU A 86 15.17 -3.67 9.17
CA LEU A 86 16.46 -4.21 9.62
C LEU A 86 16.26 -5.39 10.58
N LEU A 87 15.30 -5.26 11.50
CA LEU A 87 14.94 -6.32 12.43
C LEU A 87 14.41 -7.56 11.69
N LEU A 88 13.51 -7.37 10.72
CA LEU A 88 12.97 -8.47 9.93
C LEU A 88 14.07 -9.18 9.10
N LYS A 89 14.98 -8.41 8.50
CA LYS A 89 16.12 -8.97 7.76
C LYS A 89 17.02 -9.81 8.65
N ALA A 90 17.37 -9.31 9.84
CA ALA A 90 18.16 -10.06 10.81
C ALA A 90 17.44 -11.33 11.27
N TYR A 91 16.14 -11.24 11.57
CA TYR A 91 15.32 -12.37 12.00
C TYR A 91 15.26 -13.50 10.97
N ARG A 92 15.07 -13.17 9.68
CA ARG A 92 15.01 -14.15 8.59
C ARG A 92 16.32 -14.92 8.36
N GLN A 93 17.46 -14.41 8.83
CA GLN A 93 18.77 -15.05 8.71
C GLN A 93 19.12 -15.98 9.89
N LEU A 94 18.31 -15.99 10.96
CA LEU A 94 18.54 -16.83 12.13
C LEU A 94 18.14 -18.30 11.86
N SER A 95 18.68 -19.22 12.66
CA SER A 95 18.16 -20.59 12.73
C SER A 95 16.73 -20.62 13.30
N PRO A 96 15.98 -21.73 13.13
CA PRO A 96 14.66 -21.88 13.75
C PRO A 96 14.66 -21.65 15.26
N GLU A 97 15.72 -22.09 15.96
CA GLU A 97 15.90 -21.87 17.40
C GLU A 97 16.12 -20.38 17.70
N GLY A 98 16.94 -19.69 16.90
CA GLY A 98 17.19 -18.26 17.03
C GLY A 98 15.95 -17.41 16.77
N GLN A 99 15.15 -17.79 15.77
CA GLN A 99 13.86 -17.16 15.50
C GLN A 99 12.88 -17.33 16.68
N ASN A 100 12.77 -18.54 17.22
CA ASN A 100 11.92 -18.80 18.39
C ASN A 100 12.38 -18.02 19.62
N ALA A 101 13.69 -17.92 19.86
CA ALA A 101 14.25 -17.15 20.96
C ALA A 101 13.93 -15.65 20.82
N LEU A 102 14.13 -15.05 19.64
CA LEU A 102 13.83 -13.64 19.41
C LEU A 102 12.34 -13.32 19.55
N LEU A 103 11.47 -14.19 19.03
CA LEU A 103 10.01 -14.07 19.24
C LEU A 103 9.63 -14.19 20.72
N GLY A 104 10.24 -15.11 21.45
CA GLY A 104 10.03 -15.29 22.88
C GLY A 104 10.42 -14.04 23.68
N LEU A 105 11.58 -13.46 23.36
CA LEU A 105 12.05 -12.21 23.94
C LEU A 105 11.06 -11.07 23.68
N GLY A 106 10.66 -10.85 22.41
CA GLY A 106 9.70 -9.80 22.06
C GLY A 106 8.37 -9.93 22.80
N LYS A 107 7.85 -11.16 22.94
CA LYS A 107 6.61 -11.43 23.69
C LYS A 107 6.75 -11.16 25.19
N ALA A 108 7.91 -11.43 25.79
CA ALA A 108 8.14 -11.16 27.21
C ALA A 108 8.12 -9.65 27.49
N TYR A 109 8.86 -8.87 26.71
CA TYR A 109 8.92 -7.41 26.89
C TYR A 109 7.64 -6.69 26.48
N ALA A 110 6.87 -7.22 25.52
CA ALA A 110 5.55 -6.67 25.19
C ALA A 110 4.57 -6.79 26.36
N LYS A 111 4.62 -7.90 27.11
CA LYS A 111 3.77 -8.11 28.31
C LYS A 111 4.17 -7.24 29.50
N ASP A 112 5.43 -6.84 29.59
CA ASP A 112 5.90 -5.94 30.66
C ASP A 112 5.39 -4.50 30.51
N LEU A 113 4.93 -4.12 29.30
CA LEU A 113 4.31 -2.82 29.03
C LEU A 113 2.78 -2.80 29.26
N GLU A 114 2.15 -3.97 29.47
CA GLU A 114 0.72 -4.12 29.73
C GLU A 114 0.36 -4.19 31.24
N LYS A 115 1.33 -3.93 32.12
CA LYS A 115 1.17 -3.88 33.59
C LYS A 115 1.30 -2.47 34.13
#